data_AF-A0A3D5Q1D9-F1
#
_entry.id   AF-A0A3D5Q1D9-F1
#
_cell.length_a   1.000
_cell.length_b   1.000
_cell.length_c   1.000
_cell.angle_alpha   90.00
_cell.angle_beta   90.00
_cell.angle_gamma   90.00
#
_symmetry.space_group_name_H-M   'P 1'
#
loop_
_entity.id
_entity.type
_entity.pdbx_description
1 polymer ?
#
loop_
_entity_poly.entity_id
_entity_poly.type
_entity_poly.pdbx_seq_one_letter_code
_entity_poly.pdbx_strand_id
1 'polypeptide(L)'
;VATLKSLPASHLALEPLSQVDFANEYLLLVGLGQKPTSGYGITLAGSRIRGGQLEIAVTVREPAKGAMLAQVLTTPCAVVAVSDEGWRSLKVSGEGYPVVTREHP
;
A
#
# COMPACT_ATOMS: atom_id res chain seq x y z
N VAL A 1 24.74 4.18 -7.56
CA VAL A 1 23.40 3.91 -7.00
C VAL A 1 23.20 4.88 -5.84
N ALA A 2 22.15 5.71 -5.86
CA ALA A 2 21.91 6.68 -4.80
C ALA A 2 21.37 5.96 -3.55
N THR A 3 21.98 6.20 -2.39
CA THR A 3 21.58 5.61 -1.10
C THR A 3 20.45 6.42 -0.46
N LEU A 4 19.44 5.77 0.12
CA LEU A 4 18.28 6.44 0.74
C LEU A 4 18.67 7.56 1.73
N LYS A 5 19.79 7.40 2.44
CA LYS A 5 20.36 8.36 3.41
C LYS A 5 20.80 9.69 2.81
N SER A 6 21.00 9.77 1.48
CA SER A 6 21.44 10.99 0.80
C SER A 6 20.28 11.85 0.29
N LEU A 7 19.02 11.43 0.50
CA LEU A 7 17.85 12.22 0.12
C LEU A 7 17.57 13.27 1.20
N PRO A 8 17.18 14.51 0.83
CA PRO A 8 16.77 15.51 1.81
C PRO A 8 15.56 14.98 2.58
N ALA A 9 15.76 14.74 3.88
CA ALA A 9 14.77 14.15 4.78
C ALA A 9 13.54 15.05 5.05
N SER A 10 13.44 16.18 4.35
CA SER A 10 12.53 17.28 4.70
C SER A 10 11.06 16.86 4.76
N HIS A 11 10.65 15.80 4.04
CA HIS A 11 9.24 15.38 3.95
C HIS A 11 8.99 13.86 4.12
N LEU A 12 10.01 13.06 4.42
CA LEU A 12 9.88 11.59 4.52
C LEU A 12 10.43 11.13 5.87
N ALA A 13 9.60 10.45 6.66
CA ALA A 13 10.09 9.65 7.78
C ALA A 13 10.91 8.49 7.18
N LEU A 14 12.25 8.62 7.21
CA LEU A 14 13.16 7.62 6.64
C LEU A 14 13.37 6.42 7.58
N GLU A 15 12.99 6.54 8.85
CA GLU A 15 13.16 5.46 9.83
C GLU A 15 12.40 4.18 9.45
N PRO A 16 11.11 4.20 9.07
CA PRO A 16 10.42 2.99 8.63
C PRO A 16 11.03 2.37 7.37
N LEU A 17 11.57 3.20 6.47
CA LEU A 17 12.21 2.74 5.23
C LEU A 17 13.59 2.14 5.48
N SER A 18 14.24 2.47 6.60
CA SER A 18 15.54 1.90 6.96
C SER A 18 15.45 0.42 7.36
N GLN A 19 14.25 -0.06 7.69
CA GLN A 19 14.00 -1.46 8.05
C GLN A 19 13.73 -2.34 6.83
N VAL A 20 13.55 -1.75 5.64
CA VAL A 20 13.26 -2.47 4.40
C VAL A 20 14.57 -2.92 3.77
N ASP A 21 14.67 -4.23 3.50
CA ASP A 21 15.77 -4.79 2.73
C ASP A 21 15.42 -4.73 1.24
N PHE A 22 15.74 -3.61 0.59
CA PHE A 22 15.48 -3.39 -0.83
C PHE A 22 16.18 -4.38 -1.78
N ALA A 23 17.06 -5.26 -1.28
CA ALA A 23 17.65 -6.33 -2.08
C ALA A 23 16.76 -7.59 -2.12
N ASN A 24 15.96 -7.85 -1.08
CA ASN A 24 15.16 -9.07 -0.91
C ASN A 24 13.66 -8.76 -0.63
N GLU A 25 13.27 -7.50 -0.73
CA GLU A 25 11.90 -7.06 -0.51
C GLU A 25 11.46 -6.07 -1.59
N TYR A 26 10.21 -6.22 -2.01
CA TYR A 26 9.51 -5.25 -2.82
C TYR A 26 8.60 -4.37 -1.97
N LEU A 27 8.47 -3.11 -2.37
CA LEU A 27 7.43 -2.23 -1.86
C LEU A 27 6.18 -2.32 -2.73
N LEU A 28 5.10 -2.80 -2.14
CA LEU A 28 3.78 -2.77 -2.73
C LEU A 28 3.04 -1.50 -2.28
N LEU A 29 2.70 -0.64 -3.25
CA LEU A 29 1.84 0.51 -3.03
C LEU A 29 0.41 0.18 -3.50
N VAL A 30 -0.54 0.22 -2.56
CA VAL A 30 -1.97 0.03 -2.85
C VAL A 30 -2.67 1.37 -2.68
N GLY A 31 -3.14 1.95 -3.79
CA GLY A 31 -3.81 3.26 -3.81
C GLY A 31 -5.30 3.16 -4.10
N LEU A 32 -6.08 4.08 -3.53
CA LEU A 32 -7.51 4.26 -3.84
C LEU A 32 -7.78 5.23 -5.00
N GLY A 33 -6.73 5.75 -5.63
CA GLY A 33 -6.82 6.86 -6.56
C GLY A 33 -7.20 8.16 -5.86
N GLN A 34 -7.61 9.16 -6.65
CA GLN A 34 -8.01 10.46 -6.12
C GLN A 34 -9.40 10.39 -5.46
N LYS A 35 -9.51 11.00 -4.28
CA LYS A 35 -10.76 11.14 -3.52
C LYS A 35 -11.06 12.61 -3.25
N PRO A 36 -12.32 13.04 -3.34
CA PRO A 36 -12.70 14.46 -3.29
C PRO A 36 -12.68 15.06 -1.87
N THR A 37 -12.66 14.21 -0.83
CA THR A 37 -12.72 14.66 0.57
C THR A 37 -11.69 13.94 1.42
N SER A 38 -11.42 14.53 2.58
CA SER A 38 -10.82 13.82 3.71
C SER A 38 -11.73 12.69 4.21
N GLY A 39 -11.15 11.72 4.94
CA GLY A 39 -11.88 10.62 5.60
C GLY A 39 -11.76 9.25 4.92
N TYR A 40 -11.50 9.22 3.61
CA TYR A 40 -11.14 7.98 2.92
C TYR A 40 -9.81 7.42 3.44
N GLY A 41 -9.68 6.10 3.46
CA GLY A 41 -8.45 5.43 3.87
C GLY A 41 -8.38 4.01 3.35
N ILE A 42 -7.16 3.46 3.29
CA ILE A 42 -6.93 2.06 2.97
C ILE A 42 -5.90 1.52 3.95
N THR A 43 -6.13 0.30 4.45
CA THR A 43 -5.22 -0.40 5.34
C THR A 43 -5.06 -1.85 4.93
N LEU A 44 -3.91 -2.44 5.26
CA LEU A 44 -3.72 -3.88 5.13
C LEU A 44 -4.58 -4.59 6.20
N ALA A 45 -5.38 -5.57 5.77
CA ALA A 45 -6.14 -6.44 6.65
C ALA A 45 -5.42 -7.78 6.91
N GLY A 46 -4.60 -8.23 5.95
CA GLY A 46 -3.76 -9.41 6.12
C GLY A 46 -2.99 -9.75 4.84
N SER A 47 -2.03 -10.65 4.98
CA SER A 47 -1.24 -11.20 3.89
C SER A 47 -1.05 -12.70 4.07
N ARG A 48 -1.03 -13.45 2.97
CA ARG A 48 -0.64 -14.86 2.97
C ARG A 48 -0.13 -15.29 1.61
N ILE A 49 0.75 -16.29 1.58
CA ILE A 49 1.15 -16.96 0.35
C ILE A 49 0.36 -18.26 0.23
N ARG A 50 -0.29 -18.48 -0.91
CA ARG A 50 -1.03 -19.71 -1.22
C ARG A 50 -0.75 -20.17 -2.65
N GLY A 51 -0.20 -21.37 -2.81
CA GLY A 51 0.06 -21.94 -4.14
C GLY A 51 0.99 -21.08 -5.02
N GLY A 52 1.92 -20.34 -4.41
CA GLY A 52 2.78 -19.40 -5.12
C GLY A 52 2.08 -18.08 -5.53
N GLN A 53 0.92 -17.76 -4.97
CA GLN A 53 0.30 -16.44 -5.08
C GLN A 53 0.36 -15.73 -3.73
N LEU A 54 0.92 -14.51 -3.70
CA LEU A 54 0.81 -13.61 -2.57
C LEU A 54 -0.58 -12.97 -2.59
N GLU A 55 -1.42 -13.34 -1.64
CA GLU A 55 -2.75 -12.78 -1.43
C GLU A 55 -2.67 -11.67 -0.37
N ILE A 56 -3.01 -10.45 -0.77
CA ILE A 56 -3.06 -9.26 0.07
C ILE A 56 -4.53 -8.86 0.25
N ALA A 57 -4.99 -8.87 1.50
CA ALA A 57 -6.31 -8.39 1.88
C ALA A 57 -6.21 -6.93 2.35
N VAL A 58 -7.09 -6.06 1.85
CA VAL A 58 -7.18 -4.66 2.25
C VAL A 58 -8.57 -4.31 2.77
N THR A 59 -8.64 -3.28 3.62
CA THR A 59 -9.89 -2.68 4.06
C THR A 59 -9.93 -1.23 3.59
N VAL A 60 -11.01 -0.86 2.90
CA VAL A 60 -11.28 0.53 2.52
C VAL A 60 -12.15 1.16 3.60
N ARG A 61 -11.68 2.28 4.15
CA ARG A 61 -12.47 3.14 5.02
C ARG A 61 -13.12 4.22 4.17
N GLU A 62 -14.44 4.29 4.18
CA GLU A 62 -15.19 5.41 3.63
C GLU A 62 -15.64 6.35 4.75
N PRO A 63 -15.78 7.66 4.48
CA PRO A 63 -16.38 8.57 5.44
C PRO A 63 -17.83 8.17 5.77
N ALA A 64 -18.23 8.38 7.02
CA ALA A 64 -19.62 8.15 7.42
C ALA A 64 -20.58 9.08 6.65
N LYS A 65 -21.78 8.58 6.34
CA LYS A 65 -22.83 9.39 5.70
C LYS A 65 -23.16 10.61 6.56
N GLY A 66 -23.18 11.79 5.94
CA GLY A 66 -23.48 13.05 6.62
C GLY A 66 -22.34 13.62 7.46
N ALA A 67 -21.14 13.02 7.45
CA ALA A 67 -19.99 13.59 8.12
C ALA A 67 -19.61 14.96 7.51
N MET A 68 -19.26 15.92 8.36
CA MET A 68 -18.61 17.15 7.92
C MET A 68 -17.14 16.86 7.62
N LEU A 69 -16.74 17.02 6.36
CA LEU A 69 -15.39 16.68 5.87
C LEU A 69 -14.76 17.86 5.18
N ALA A 70 -13.44 17.99 5.32
CA ALA A 70 -12.67 18.92 4.51
C ALA A 70 -12.77 18.54 3.02
N GLN A 71 -13.05 19.54 2.18
CA GLN A 71 -13.14 19.43 0.73
C GLN A 71 -11.75 19.62 0.12
N VAL A 72 -10.99 18.53 0.06
CA VAL A 72 -9.62 18.52 -0.44
C VAL A 72 -9.38 17.22 -1.19
N LEU A 73 -8.75 17.33 -2.36
CA LEU A 73 -8.32 16.18 -3.12
C LEU A 73 -7.23 15.43 -2.35
N THR A 74 -7.48 14.16 -2.06
CA THR A 74 -6.52 13.27 -1.41
C THR A 74 -6.26 12.05 -2.28
N THR A 75 -5.12 11.38 -2.07
CA THR A 75 -4.79 10.13 -2.75
C THR A 75 -4.42 9.08 -1.70
N PRO A 76 -5.40 8.50 -0.99
CA PRO A 76 -5.11 7.56 0.09
C PRO A 76 -4.38 6.32 -0.45
N CYS A 77 -3.31 5.93 0.23
CA CYS A 77 -2.53 4.75 -0.10
C CYS A 77 -2.02 4.05 1.16
N ALA A 78 -1.72 2.76 1.00
CA ALA A 78 -0.95 1.96 1.94
C ALA A 78 0.30 1.45 1.22
N VAL A 79 1.43 1.44 1.93
CA VAL A 79 2.70 0.89 1.43
C VAL A 79 3.10 -0.25 2.35
N VAL A 80 3.41 -1.41 1.78
CA VAL A 80 3.85 -2.60 2.53
C VAL A 80 5.09 -3.18 1.88
N ALA A 81 6.06 -3.60 2.71
CA ALA A 81 7.18 -4.42 2.26
C ALA A 81 6.73 -5.88 2.17
N VAL A 82 7.10 -6.56 1.09
CA VAL A 82 6.82 -7.98 0.87
C VAL A 82 8.11 -8.65 0.42
N SER A 83 8.40 -9.84 0.93
CA SER A 83 9.54 -10.64 0.48
C SER A 83 9.44 -10.90 -1.03
N ASP A 84 10.57 -10.94 -1.72
CA ASP A 84 10.70 -11.33 -3.13
C ASP A 84 10.65 -12.85 -3.35
N GLU A 85 10.55 -13.65 -2.28
CA GLU A 85 10.56 -15.11 -2.36
C GLU A 85 9.18 -15.74 -2.07
N GLY A 86 9.00 -16.96 -2.58
CA GLY A 86 7.86 -17.82 -2.22
C GLY A 86 6.57 -17.56 -3.00
N TRP A 87 6.53 -16.58 -3.90
CA TRP A 87 5.39 -16.30 -4.77
C TRP A 87 5.81 -15.90 -6.18
N ARG A 88 4.86 -16.01 -7.12
CA ARG A 88 5.03 -15.73 -8.57
C ARG A 88 3.96 -14.78 -9.09
N SER A 89 2.85 -14.64 -8.37
CA SER A 89 1.80 -13.67 -8.67
C SER A 89 1.31 -13.00 -7.39
N LEU A 90 0.88 -11.76 -7.52
CA LEU A 90 0.26 -10.95 -6.48
C LEU A 90 -1.23 -10.82 -6.79
N LYS A 91 -2.07 -11.00 -5.77
CA LYS A 91 -3.50 -10.67 -5.80
C LYS A 91 -3.84 -9.75 -4.63
N VAL A 92 -4.41 -8.59 -4.93
CA VAL A 92 -4.94 -7.65 -3.93
C VAL A 92 -6.46 -7.67 -4.00
N SER A 93 -7.13 -7.76 -2.85
CA SER A 93 -8.59 -7.74 -2.78
C SER A 93 -9.10 -7.22 -1.44
N GLY A 94 -10.32 -6.71 -1.42
CA GLY A 94 -10.94 -6.18 -0.21
C GLY A 94 -12.34 -5.64 -0.51
N GLU A 95 -13.17 -5.49 0.52
CA GLU A 95 -14.44 -4.80 0.37
C GLU A 95 -14.19 -3.33 -0.04
N GLY A 96 -14.90 -2.85 -1.05
CA GLY A 96 -14.70 -1.51 -1.60
C GLY A 96 -13.42 -1.33 -2.43
N TYR A 97 -12.67 -2.40 -2.71
CA TYR A 97 -11.45 -2.37 -3.54
C TYR A 97 -11.56 -3.36 -4.71
N PRO A 98 -11.21 -2.98 -5.96
CA PRO A 98 -11.23 -3.90 -7.08
C PRO A 98 -10.22 -5.03 -6.87
N VAL A 99 -10.54 -6.24 -7.34
CA VAL A 99 -9.55 -7.32 -7.36
C VAL A 99 -8.49 -7.00 -8.40
N VAL A 100 -7.24 -6.89 -7.97
CA VAL A 100 -6.08 -6.60 -8.83
C VAL A 100 -5.13 -7.78 -8.77
N THR A 101 -4.72 -8.29 -9.93
CA THR A 101 -3.69 -9.33 -10.05
C THR A 101 -2.51 -8.82 -10.87
N ARG A 102 -1.29 -9.17 -10.46
CA ARG A 102 -0.04 -8.88 -11.16
C ARG A 102 0.89 -10.08 -11.09
N GLU A 103 1.71 -10.29 -12.12
CA GLU A 103 2.83 -11.23 -12.04
C GLU A 103 3.96 -10.61 -11.23
N HIS A 104 4.74 -11.46 -10.57
CA HIS A 104 5.95 -11.06 -9.87
C HIS A 104 6.95 -10.46 -10.89
N PRO A 105 7.60 -9.32 -10.58
CA PRO A 105 8.62 -8.71 -11.43
C PRO A 105 9.81 -9.63 -11.75
#